data_AF-A0A381UN29-F1
#
_entry.id   AF-A0A381UN29-F1
#
_cell.length_a   1.000
_cell.length_b   1.000
_cell.length_c   1.000
_cell.angle_alpha   90.00
_cell.angle_beta   90.00
_cell.angle_gamma   90.00
#
_symmetry.space_group_name_H-M   'P 1'
#
loop_
_entity.id
_entity.type
_entity.pdbx_description
1 polymer ?
#
loop_
_entity_poly.entity_id
_entity_poly.type
_entity_poly.pdbx_seq_one_letter_code
_entity_poly.pdbx_strand_id
1 'polypeptide(L)'
;MKMQIDNLGVPRFTNQDIIKLIYEGNSDKLSKILVESTRDTELYNEYIEKIGVNFLPLKSYQPLPYDQKQFDSVLQSEWFMPDKYKNLDIYNYVLNKAPDEPKEMARVCEEMHEYEKRGLINLLRFLVYLVDIMRENNIVWGVGRGSSVASYVLYLIGIHKINSIQYELDWHEFMR
;
A
#
# COMPACT_ATOMS: atom_id res chain seq x y z
N MET A 1 21.49 10.64 5.53
CA MET A 1 20.56 10.66 4.39
C MET A 1 19.57 11.78 4.69
N LYS A 2 19.52 12.81 3.86
CA LYS A 2 18.60 13.95 3.98
C LYS A 2 17.58 13.89 2.85
N MET A 3 17.03 12.69 2.63
CA MET A 3 15.89 12.49 1.76
C MET A 3 14.74 13.35 2.26
N GLN A 4 14.16 14.12 1.35
CA GLN A 4 12.99 14.92 1.65
C GLN A 4 11.75 14.25 1.05
N ILE A 5 10.59 14.56 1.59
CA ILE A 5 9.31 14.01 1.13
C ILE A 5 8.42 15.19 0.78
N ASP A 6 7.73 15.11 -0.35
CA ASP A 6 6.75 16.13 -0.73
C ASP A 6 5.41 15.93 0.03
N ASN A 7 4.41 16.76 -0.28
CA ASN A 7 3.10 16.68 0.35
C ASN A 7 2.29 15.42 -0.04
N LEU A 8 2.71 14.70 -1.09
CA LEU A 8 2.07 13.48 -1.59
C LEU A 8 2.82 12.22 -1.14
N GLY A 9 3.86 12.35 -0.31
CA GLY A 9 4.67 11.21 0.14
C GLY A 9 5.75 10.76 -0.84
N VAL A 10 6.00 11.51 -1.92
CA VAL A 10 7.01 11.19 -2.93
C VAL A 10 8.40 11.56 -2.41
N PRO A 11 9.36 10.61 -2.38
CA PRO A 11 10.71 10.88 -1.94
C PRO A 11 11.49 11.66 -3.01
N ARG A 12 12.17 12.73 -2.59
CA ARG A 12 13.11 13.50 -3.40
C ARG A 12 14.51 13.49 -2.77
N PHE A 13 15.51 13.19 -3.59
CA PHE A 13 16.89 13.03 -3.17
C PHE A 13 17.72 14.28 -3.47
N THR A 14 18.61 14.62 -2.54
CA THR A 14 19.52 15.77 -2.67
C THR A 14 20.88 15.34 -3.23
N ASN A 15 21.71 16.32 -3.62
CA ASN A 15 23.08 16.06 -4.10
C ASN A 15 23.91 15.25 -3.09
N GLN A 16 23.72 15.50 -1.79
CA GLN A 16 24.41 14.75 -0.74
C GLN A 16 23.99 13.27 -0.71
N ASP A 17 22.72 12.98 -0.99
CA ASP A 17 22.23 11.60 -1.03
C ASP A 17 22.75 10.86 -2.26
N ILE A 18 22.87 11.54 -3.41
CA ILE A 18 23.47 11.00 -4.63
C ILE A 18 24.92 10.61 -4.39
N ILE A 19 25.72 11.52 -3.82
CA ILE A 19 27.13 11.26 -3.51
C ILE A 19 27.21 10.04 -2.57
N LYS A 20 26.39 10.01 -1.51
CA LYS A 20 26.38 8.87 -0.59
C LYS A 20 26.04 7.55 -1.29
N LEU A 21 25.03 7.53 -2.17
CA LEU A 21 24.67 6.35 -2.95
C LEU A 21 25.79 5.85 -3.85
N ILE A 22 26.53 6.76 -4.49
CA ILE A 22 27.70 6.41 -5.31
C ILE A 22 28.79 5.79 -4.44
N TYR A 23 29.11 6.42 -3.30
CA TYR A 23 30.15 5.93 -2.39
C TYR A 23 29.80 4.58 -1.74
N GLU A 24 28.51 4.29 -1.55
CA GLU A 24 28.02 3.00 -1.09
C GLU A 24 28.01 1.91 -2.18
N GLY A 25 28.47 2.23 -3.40
CA GLY A 25 28.52 1.30 -4.52
C GLY A 25 27.16 1.04 -5.19
N ASN A 26 26.14 1.87 -4.89
CA ASN A 26 24.78 1.74 -5.42
C ASN A 26 24.55 2.68 -6.64
N SER A 27 25.57 2.91 -7.46
CA SER A 27 25.51 3.83 -8.61
C SER A 27 24.53 3.37 -9.70
N ASP A 28 24.24 2.07 -9.80
CA ASP A 28 23.22 1.49 -10.70
C ASP A 28 21.80 1.99 -10.39
N LYS A 29 21.53 2.38 -9.14
CA LYS A 29 20.22 2.80 -8.66
C LYS A 29 19.92 4.27 -8.93
N LEU A 30 20.90 5.06 -9.40
CA LEU A 30 20.74 6.50 -9.66
C LEU A 30 19.64 6.82 -10.69
N SER A 31 19.42 5.92 -11.64
CA SER A 31 18.35 6.06 -12.65
C SER A 31 16.93 5.83 -12.11
N LYS A 32 16.81 5.29 -10.90
CA LYS A 32 15.54 4.90 -10.27
C LYS A 32 15.06 5.94 -9.25
N ILE A 33 15.91 6.86 -8.84
CA ILE A 33 15.59 7.89 -7.85
C ILE A 33 15.16 9.20 -8.52
N LEU A 34 14.30 9.95 -7.84
CA LEU A 34 13.91 11.30 -8.24
C LEU A 34 14.80 12.30 -7.51
N VAL A 35 15.50 13.13 -8.27
CA VAL A 35 16.51 14.05 -7.75
C VAL A 35 16.03 15.48 -7.86
N GLU A 36 16.25 16.27 -6.82
CA GLU A 36 15.99 17.71 -6.88
C GLU A 36 16.81 18.38 -7.99
N SER A 37 16.14 19.15 -8.87
CA SER A 37 16.83 19.84 -9.96
C SER A 37 17.73 20.94 -9.38
N THR A 38 19.03 20.68 -9.40
CA THR A 38 20.07 21.63 -9.04
C THR A 38 21.06 21.77 -10.20
N ARG A 39 21.85 22.84 -10.19
CA ARG A 39 22.91 23.06 -11.15
C ARG A 39 23.84 21.85 -11.31
N ASP A 40 24.20 21.20 -10.21
CA ASP A 40 25.13 20.05 -10.26
C ASP A 40 24.49 18.83 -10.94
N THR A 41 23.20 18.60 -10.71
CA THR A 41 22.46 17.47 -11.29
C THR A 41 22.18 17.67 -12.78
N GLU A 42 21.96 18.92 -13.18
CA GLU A 42 21.80 19.30 -14.59
C GLU A 42 23.11 19.16 -15.35
N LEU A 43 24.21 19.66 -14.76
CA LEU A 43 25.56 19.49 -15.32
C LEU A 43 25.92 18.01 -15.45
N TYR A 44 25.62 17.20 -14.43
CA TYR A 44 25.83 15.75 -14.50
C TYR A 44 25.11 15.16 -15.72
N ASN A 45 23.82 15.45 -15.90
CA ASN A 45 23.05 14.93 -17.05
C ASN A 45 23.63 15.39 -18.39
N GLU A 46 24.01 16.66 -18.52
CA GLU A 46 24.64 17.21 -19.73
C GLU A 46 25.96 16.51 -20.05
N TYR A 47 26.81 16.23 -19.06
CA TYR A 47 28.07 15.52 -19.26
C TYR A 47 27.86 14.05 -19.61
N ILE A 48 26.87 13.38 -19.00
CA ILE A 48 26.53 11.99 -19.36
C ILE A 48 26.10 11.90 -20.82
N GLU A 49 25.25 12.81 -21.29
CA GLU A 49 24.81 12.87 -22.69
C GLU A 49 25.98 13.12 -23.66
N LYS A 50 26.92 14.00 -23.31
CA LYS A 50 28.07 14.34 -24.16
C LYS A 50 29.15 13.28 -24.21
N ILE A 51 29.44 12.63 -23.09
CA ILE A 51 30.57 11.71 -22.95
C ILE A 51 30.16 10.27 -23.32
N GLY A 52 28.87 9.91 -23.21
CA GLY A 52 28.40 8.58 -23.57
C GLY A 52 28.96 7.47 -22.66
N VAL A 53 29.24 7.79 -21.40
CA VAL A 53 29.68 6.83 -20.39
C VAL A 53 28.53 5.92 -19.96
N ASN A 54 28.85 4.72 -19.48
CA ASN A 54 27.89 3.70 -18.97
C ASN A 54 27.02 4.13 -17.77
N PHE A 55 27.02 5.41 -17.39
CA PHE A 55 26.17 5.94 -16.34
C PHE A 55 24.85 6.43 -16.93
N LEU A 56 23.77 6.18 -16.21
CA LEU A 56 22.44 6.60 -16.61
C LEU A 56 22.17 8.04 -16.14
N PRO A 57 21.41 8.84 -16.92
CA PRO A 57 21.01 10.17 -16.50
C PRO A 57 20.11 10.12 -15.26
N LEU A 58 20.22 11.14 -14.42
CA LEU A 58 19.37 11.36 -13.25
C LEU A 58 17.98 11.79 -13.70
N LYS A 59 16.94 11.28 -13.03
CA LYS A 59 15.57 11.73 -13.24
C LYS A 59 15.28 12.92 -12.33
N SER A 60 15.04 14.08 -12.93
CA SER A 60 14.64 15.26 -12.16
C SER A 60 13.26 15.06 -11.54
N TYR A 61 13.14 15.38 -10.26
CA TYR A 61 11.87 15.48 -9.57
C TYR A 61 11.04 16.61 -10.17
N GLN A 62 9.79 16.30 -10.50
CA GLN A 62 8.78 17.28 -10.91
C GLN A 62 7.57 17.08 -10.00
N PRO A 63 7.03 18.15 -9.39
CA PRO A 63 5.83 18.03 -8.58
C PRO A 63 4.69 17.53 -9.47
N LEU A 64 3.99 16.51 -8.99
CA LEU A 64 2.83 15.99 -9.69
C LEU A 64 1.73 17.06 -9.72
N PRO A 65 1.03 17.25 -10.85
CA PRO A 65 -0.03 18.26 -10.99
C PRO A 65 -1.36 17.82 -10.35
N TYR A 66 -1.31 16.95 -9.34
CA TYR A 66 -2.49 16.38 -8.68
C TYR A 66 -2.60 16.94 -7.27
N ASP A 67 -3.84 17.19 -6.83
CA ASP A 67 -4.10 17.39 -5.41
C ASP A 67 -4.01 16.05 -4.64
N GLN A 68 -3.92 16.13 -3.31
CA GLN A 68 -3.80 14.95 -2.46
C GLN A 68 -4.98 13.98 -2.64
N LYS A 69 -6.21 14.48 -2.82
CA LYS A 69 -7.40 13.62 -2.96
C LYS A 69 -7.40 12.87 -4.29
N GLN A 70 -7.02 13.54 -5.37
CA GLN A 70 -6.87 12.96 -6.69
C GLN A 70 -5.78 11.89 -6.67
N PHE A 71 -4.64 12.19 -6.04
CA PHE A 71 -3.55 11.25 -5.89
C PHE A 71 -3.97 10.00 -5.11
N ASP A 72 -4.58 10.18 -3.94
CA ASP A 72 -5.07 9.09 -3.10
C ASP A 72 -6.14 8.26 -3.82
N SER A 73 -7.06 8.91 -4.54
CA SER A 73 -8.11 8.21 -5.29
C SER A 73 -7.55 7.33 -6.41
N VAL A 74 -6.49 7.77 -7.09
CA VAL A 74 -5.81 6.97 -8.13
C VAL A 74 -5.08 5.78 -7.51
N LEU A 75 -4.39 5.97 -6.38
CA LEU A 75 -3.71 4.86 -5.71
C LEU A 75 -4.69 3.86 -5.10
N GLN A 76 -5.85 4.31 -4.63
CA GLN A 76 -6.90 3.44 -4.09
C GLN A 76 -7.64 2.63 -5.17
N SER A 77 -7.61 3.07 -6.44
CA SER A 77 -8.18 2.29 -7.54
C SER A 77 -7.19 1.24 -8.07
N GLU A 78 -5.88 1.51 -7.98
CA GLU A 78 -4.80 0.69 -8.52
C GLU A 78 -4.00 -0.03 -7.41
N TRP A 79 -4.57 -1.11 -6.87
CA TRP A 79 -3.84 -1.95 -5.90
C TRP A 79 -2.90 -2.93 -6.60
N PHE A 80 -1.69 -3.05 -6.06
CA PHE A 80 -0.69 -4.01 -6.53
C PHE A 80 -1.02 -5.44 -6.06
N MET A 81 -1.83 -6.15 -6.85
CA MET A 81 -2.19 -7.55 -6.64
C MET A 81 -2.52 -8.24 -7.97
N PRO A 82 -2.39 -9.58 -8.08
CA PRO A 82 -2.76 -10.33 -9.27
C PRO A 82 -4.26 -10.18 -9.65
N ASP A 83 -4.59 -10.30 -10.94
CA ASP A 83 -5.95 -10.11 -11.45
C ASP A 83 -6.98 -11.08 -10.84
N LYS A 84 -6.54 -12.28 -10.41
CA LYS A 84 -7.40 -13.24 -9.71
C LYS A 84 -8.02 -12.66 -8.44
N TYR A 85 -7.29 -11.77 -7.74
CA TYR A 85 -7.77 -11.08 -6.54
C TYR A 85 -8.51 -9.78 -6.86
N LYS A 86 -8.09 -9.06 -7.91
CA LYS A 86 -8.82 -7.87 -8.39
C LYS A 86 -10.27 -8.19 -8.76
N ASN A 87 -10.48 -9.35 -9.38
CA ASN A 87 -11.81 -9.82 -9.81
C ASN A 87 -12.49 -10.75 -8.79
N LEU A 88 -11.92 -10.91 -7.59
CA LEU A 88 -12.50 -11.75 -6.54
C LEU A 88 -13.84 -11.18 -6.10
N ASP A 89 -14.86 -12.05 -6.07
CA ASP A 89 -16.12 -11.76 -5.41
C ASP A 89 -15.92 -11.85 -3.89
N ILE A 90 -15.66 -10.69 -3.29
CA ILE A 90 -15.36 -10.59 -1.87
C ILE A 90 -16.56 -10.93 -1.00
N TYR A 91 -17.78 -10.66 -1.48
CA TYR A 91 -19.00 -10.95 -0.72
C TYR A 91 -19.16 -12.46 -0.56
N ASN A 92 -19.11 -13.18 -1.68
CA ASN A 92 -19.17 -14.64 -1.66
C ASN A 92 -17.98 -15.24 -0.90
N TYR A 93 -16.78 -14.66 -1.03
CA TYR A 93 -15.61 -15.13 -0.27
C TYR A 93 -15.82 -15.06 1.25
N VAL A 94 -16.34 -13.94 1.76
CA VAL A 94 -16.54 -13.74 3.20
C VAL A 94 -17.75 -14.53 3.70
N LEU A 95 -18.86 -14.53 2.95
CA LEU A 95 -20.07 -15.29 3.30
C LEU A 95 -19.81 -16.79 3.38
N ASN A 96 -19.03 -17.36 2.45
CA ASN A 96 -18.67 -18.78 2.49
C ASN A 96 -17.78 -19.16 3.69
N LYS A 97 -17.20 -18.19 4.40
CA LYS A 97 -16.41 -18.40 5.62
C LYS A 97 -17.19 -18.13 6.89
N ALA A 98 -18.32 -17.42 6.80
CA ALA A 98 -19.17 -17.16 7.93
C ALA A 98 -19.92 -18.45 8.33
N PRO A 99 -20.08 -18.71 9.64
CA PRO A 99 -20.96 -19.77 10.14
C PRO A 99 -22.43 -19.55 9.75
N ASP A 100 -23.22 -20.63 9.75
CA ASP A 100 -24.67 -20.60 9.44
C ASP A 100 -25.52 -19.88 10.52
N GLU A 101 -24.90 -19.22 11.50
CA GLU A 101 -25.63 -18.51 12.56
C GLU A 101 -26.18 -17.17 12.05
N PRO A 102 -27.50 -16.91 12.16
CA PRO A 102 -28.12 -15.71 11.61
C PRO A 102 -27.53 -14.38 12.11
N LYS A 103 -27.07 -14.34 13.38
CA LYS A 103 -26.49 -13.14 13.99
C LYS A 103 -25.14 -12.78 13.36
N GLU A 104 -24.31 -13.78 13.10
CA GLU A 104 -23.00 -13.56 12.51
C GLU A 104 -23.13 -13.17 11.03
N MET A 105 -24.07 -13.79 10.31
CA MET A 105 -24.40 -13.40 8.94
C MET A 105 -24.88 -11.94 8.86
N ALA A 106 -25.77 -11.52 9.76
CA ALA A 106 -26.23 -10.13 9.82
C ALA A 106 -25.05 -9.16 10.04
N ARG A 107 -24.13 -9.49 10.95
CA ARG A 107 -22.92 -8.71 11.22
C ARG A 107 -22.01 -8.59 10.00
N VAL A 108 -21.79 -9.69 9.27
CA VAL A 108 -21.02 -9.68 8.03
C VAL A 108 -21.66 -8.75 7.00
N CYS A 109 -22.98 -8.85 6.81
CA CYS A 109 -23.70 -8.00 5.86
C CYS A 109 -23.60 -6.51 6.21
N GLU A 110 -23.75 -6.15 7.48
CA GLU A 110 -23.62 -4.76 7.96
C GLU A 110 -22.21 -4.20 7.73
N GLU A 111 -21.17 -4.94 8.12
CA GLU A 111 -19.78 -4.52 7.93
C GLU A 111 -19.44 -4.40 6.44
N MET A 112 -19.83 -5.38 5.62
CA MET A 112 -19.60 -5.36 4.17
C MET A 112 -20.28 -4.16 3.50
N HIS A 113 -21.48 -3.79 3.93
CA HIS A 113 -22.18 -2.60 3.42
C HIS A 113 -21.42 -1.31 3.75
N GLU A 114 -20.87 -1.17 4.96
CA GLU A 114 -20.05 0.00 5.31
C GLU A 114 -18.72 0.04 4.56
N TYR A 115 -18.08 -1.10 4.31
CA TYR A 115 -16.91 -1.16 3.42
C TYR A 115 -17.22 -0.71 2.00
N GLU A 116 -18.37 -1.14 1.45
CA GLU A 116 -18.82 -0.74 0.11
C GLU A 116 -19.07 0.75 0.01
N LYS A 117 -19.83 1.30 0.95
CA LYS A 117 -20.15 2.73 1.04
C LYS A 117 -18.90 3.63 1.10
N ARG A 118 -17.79 3.10 1.62
CA ARG A 118 -16.50 3.79 1.73
C ARG A 118 -15.54 3.52 0.56
N GLY A 119 -15.92 2.68 -0.40
CA GLY A 119 -15.05 2.30 -1.51
C GLY A 119 -13.89 1.39 -1.12
N LEU A 120 -13.99 0.68 0.01
CA LEU A 120 -12.91 -0.14 0.58
C LEU A 120 -12.93 -1.60 0.13
N ILE A 121 -13.75 -1.94 -0.87
CA ILE A 121 -13.84 -3.32 -1.41
C ILE A 121 -12.50 -3.80 -1.97
N ASN A 122 -11.75 -2.93 -2.65
CA ASN A 122 -10.42 -3.29 -3.16
C ASN A 122 -9.40 -3.49 -2.03
N LEU A 123 -9.52 -2.77 -0.92
CA LEU A 123 -8.72 -3.03 0.27
C LEU A 123 -8.98 -4.46 0.79
N LEU A 124 -10.25 -4.88 0.92
CA LEU A 124 -10.57 -6.24 1.37
C LEU A 124 -9.99 -7.32 0.45
N ARG A 125 -10.09 -7.13 -0.88
CA ARG A 125 -9.46 -8.03 -1.87
C ARG A 125 -7.94 -8.11 -1.69
N PHE A 126 -7.30 -6.97 -1.47
CA PHE A 126 -5.87 -6.93 -1.19
C PHE A 126 -5.51 -7.64 0.12
N LEU A 127 -6.33 -7.52 1.16
CA LEU A 127 -6.11 -8.22 2.43
C LEU A 127 -6.22 -9.75 2.27
N VAL A 128 -7.14 -10.23 1.44
CA VAL A 128 -7.20 -11.66 1.06
C VAL A 128 -5.90 -12.09 0.39
N TYR A 129 -5.44 -11.32 -0.62
CA TYR A 129 -4.18 -11.59 -1.30
C TYR A 129 -2.99 -11.62 -0.33
N LEU A 130 -2.90 -10.64 0.58
CA LEU A 130 -1.83 -10.55 1.57
C LEU A 130 -1.80 -11.78 2.47
N VAL A 131 -2.96 -12.19 3.00
CA VAL A 131 -3.07 -13.35 3.89
C VAL A 131 -2.71 -14.63 3.14
N ASP A 132 -3.18 -14.81 1.92
CA ASP A 132 -2.85 -15.98 1.10
C ASP A 132 -1.35 -16.09 0.87
N ILE A 133 -0.70 -15.00 0.44
CA ILE A 133 0.77 -14.98 0.24
C ILE A 133 1.51 -15.28 1.53
N MET A 134 1.09 -14.70 2.66
CA MET A 134 1.74 -14.98 3.93
C MET A 134 1.58 -16.46 4.32
N ARG A 135 0.41 -17.08 4.10
CA ARG A 135 0.19 -18.52 4.36
C ARG A 135 1.04 -19.40 3.43
N GLU A 136 0.99 -19.14 2.13
CA GLU A 136 1.74 -19.89 1.12
C GLU A 136 3.26 -19.88 1.40
N ASN A 137 3.77 -18.77 1.94
CA ASN A 137 5.18 -18.60 2.26
C ASN A 137 5.52 -18.92 3.73
N ASN A 138 4.59 -19.46 4.52
CA ASN A 138 4.77 -19.75 5.95
C ASN A 138 5.25 -18.54 6.79
N ILE A 139 4.82 -17.34 6.41
CA ILE A 139 5.08 -16.11 7.14
C ILE A 139 4.08 -16.02 8.29
N VAL A 140 4.57 -15.82 9.51
CA VAL A 140 3.72 -15.61 10.70
C VAL A 140 3.46 -14.12 10.89
N TRP A 141 2.22 -13.74 11.17
CA TRP A 141 1.84 -12.39 11.57
C TRP A 141 1.12 -12.38 12.92
N GLY A 142 1.07 -11.18 13.52
CA GLY A 142 0.48 -10.99 14.85
C GLY A 142 -1.00 -11.36 14.91
N VAL A 143 -1.48 -11.66 16.12
CA VAL A 143 -2.86 -12.12 16.37
C VAL A 143 -3.94 -11.05 16.17
N GLY A 144 -3.56 -9.78 15.96
CA GLY A 144 -4.44 -8.62 15.83
C GLY A 144 -4.03 -7.49 16.77
N ARG A 145 -4.16 -6.23 16.34
CA ARG A 145 -3.90 -5.05 17.18
C ARG A 145 -4.77 -3.86 16.79
N GLY A 146 -5.03 -2.98 17.75
CA GLY A 146 -5.84 -1.77 17.56
C GLY A 146 -7.31 -2.09 17.30
N SER A 147 -8.06 -1.08 16.86
CA SER A 147 -9.50 -1.17 16.62
C SER A 147 -9.88 -2.13 15.49
N SER A 148 -8.97 -2.45 14.57
CA SER A 148 -9.20 -3.42 13.48
C SER A 148 -9.72 -4.78 13.95
N VAL A 149 -9.38 -5.16 15.19
CA VAL A 149 -9.82 -6.39 15.83
C VAL A 149 -11.34 -6.47 16.02
N ALA A 150 -12.04 -5.34 16.01
CA ALA A 150 -13.50 -5.29 16.15
C ALA A 150 -14.25 -5.71 14.87
N SER A 151 -13.58 -5.74 13.71
CA SER A 151 -14.20 -6.18 12.46
C SER A 151 -14.27 -7.71 12.38
N TYR A 152 -15.49 -8.22 12.25
CA TYR A 152 -15.70 -9.64 12.02
C TYR A 152 -15.30 -10.07 10.61
N VAL A 153 -15.47 -9.19 9.60
CA VAL A 153 -15.02 -9.46 8.22
C VAL A 153 -13.50 -9.67 8.16
N LEU A 154 -12.71 -8.86 8.88
CA LEU A 154 -11.25 -9.01 8.93
C LEU A 154 -10.82 -10.30 9.65
N TYR A 155 -11.56 -10.72 10.67
CA TYR A 155 -11.39 -12.02 11.32
C TYR A 155 -11.61 -13.16 10.31
N LEU A 156 -12.69 -13.13 9.53
CA LEU A 156 -13.00 -14.15 8.52
C LEU A 156 -11.96 -14.22 7.40
N ILE A 157 -11.41 -13.09 6.96
CA ILE A 157 -10.29 -13.06 6.00
C ILE A 157 -9.04 -13.71 6.62
N GLY A 158 -8.86 -13.57 7.93
CA GLY A 158 -7.74 -14.11 8.69
C GLY A 158 -6.62 -13.09 8.94
N ILE A 159 -6.93 -11.80 8.89
CA ILE A 159 -6.00 -10.72 9.24
C ILE A 159 -5.64 -10.76 10.72
N HIS A 160 -6.61 -11.10 11.56
CA HIS A 160 -6.42 -11.35 12.99
C HIS A 160 -7.11 -12.65 13.41
N LYS A 161 -6.85 -13.08 14.64
CA LYS A 161 -7.37 -14.34 15.22
C LYS A 161 -8.37 -14.12 16.35
N ILE A 162 -8.76 -12.88 16.59
CA ILE A 162 -9.72 -12.51 17.65
C ILE A 162 -11.11 -12.42 17.03
N ASN A 163 -12.05 -13.21 17.55
CA ASN A 163 -13.46 -13.18 17.13
C ASN A 163 -14.17 -12.01 17.83
N SER A 164 -14.49 -10.94 17.09
CA SER A 164 -15.12 -9.75 17.63
C SER A 164 -16.52 -10.00 18.19
N ILE A 165 -17.27 -10.97 17.66
CA ILE A 165 -18.61 -11.32 18.14
C ILE A 165 -18.53 -11.99 19.52
N GLN A 166 -17.58 -12.90 19.70
CA GLN A 166 -17.36 -13.59 20.98
C GLN A 166 -17.04 -12.62 22.13
N TYR A 167 -16.31 -11.54 21.83
CA TYR A 167 -15.90 -10.53 22.81
C TYR A 167 -16.78 -9.28 22.80
N GLU A 168 -17.90 -9.30 22.09
CA GLU A 168 -18.87 -8.20 21.99
C GLU A 168 -18.21 -6.86 21.59
N LEU A 169 -17.23 -6.91 20.70
CA LEU A 169 -16.52 -5.72 20.24
C LEU A 169 -17.36 -4.92 19.24
N ASP A 170 -17.42 -3.61 19.44
CA ASP A 170 -18.14 -2.72 18.56
C ASP A 170 -17.28 -2.30 17.35
N TRP A 171 -17.68 -2.77 16.17
CA TRP A 171 -17.04 -2.42 14.91
C TRP A 171 -17.27 -0.96 14.49
N HIS A 172 -18.29 -0.28 15.03
CA HIS A 172 -18.51 1.13 14.72
C HIS A 172 -17.35 2.01 15.20
N GLU A 173 -16.67 1.61 16.29
CA GLU A 173 -15.46 2.29 16.76
C GLU A 173 -14.30 2.17 15.77
N PHE A 174 -14.22 1.05 15.06
CA PHE A 174 -13.22 0.84 14.02
C PHE A 174 -13.55 1.62 12.74
N MET A 175 -14.83 1.67 12.38
CA MET A 175 -15.33 2.37 11.20
C MET A 175 -15.62 3.85 11.48
N ARG A 176 -15.11 4.45 12.54
CA ARG A 176 -15.36 5.88 12.79
C ARG A 176 -14.52 6.80 11.91
#